data_AF-A0A1B9NLA1-F1
#
_entry.id   AF-A0A1B9NLA1-F1
#
_cell.length_a   1.000
_cell.length_b   1.000
_cell.length_c   1.000
_cell.angle_alpha   90.00
_cell.angle_beta   90.00
_cell.angle_gamma   90.00
#
_symmetry.space_group_name_H-M   'P 1'
#
loop_
_entity.id
_entity.type
_entity.pdbx_description
1 polymer ?
#
loop_
_entity_poly.entity_id
_entity_poly.type
_entity_poly.pdbx_seq_one_letter_code
_entity_poly.pdbx_strand_id
1 'polypeptide(L)'
;MPKLTVEEKQAAKEKAVKKARALKEKAANKKKNIPQVYSMPEQTGNPEIDSKSDLNEVQAAFRKRMKMENARFQNTTDSEYWFAMCFQTRAQKEAFLRAMDLFLLGDKYLDGVEVAEKLGIDIPDANIKYLPDGKIDKDFAKFVE
;
A
#
# COMPACT_ATOMS: atom_id res chain seq x y z
N MET A 1 -27.18 3.34 48.23
CA MET A 1 -26.21 3.34 47.12
C MET A 1 -25.13 4.36 47.45
N PRO A 2 -23.86 3.96 47.68
CA PRO A 2 -22.80 4.90 48.02
C PRO A 2 -22.62 5.90 46.87
N LYS A 3 -22.81 7.18 47.17
CA LYS A 3 -22.67 8.29 46.22
C LYS A 3 -21.18 8.38 45.87
N LEU A 4 -20.83 8.26 44.59
CA LEU A 4 -19.45 8.47 44.14
C LEU A 4 -18.89 9.75 44.73
N THR A 5 -17.67 9.68 45.26
CA THR A 5 -16.98 10.82 45.87
C THR A 5 -16.69 11.87 44.80
N VAL A 6 -16.49 13.12 45.23
CA VAL A 6 -16.25 14.25 44.31
C VAL A 6 -15.01 14.01 43.43
N GLU A 7 -14.01 13.32 43.98
CA GLU A 7 -12.76 12.95 43.32
C GLU A 7 -12.96 11.91 42.22
N GLU A 8 -13.77 10.87 42.45
CA GLU A 8 -14.08 9.85 41.45
C GLU A 8 -14.86 10.45 40.25
N LYS A 9 -15.74 11.41 40.51
CA LYS A 9 -16.45 12.16 39.47
C LYS A 9 -15.51 13.05 38.66
N GLN A 10 -14.50 13.66 39.29
CA GLN A 10 -13.50 14.48 38.61
C GLN A 10 -12.57 13.63 37.73
N ALA A 11 -12.05 12.51 38.25
CA ALA A 11 -11.21 11.58 37.49
C ALA A 11 -11.96 10.96 36.28
N ALA A 12 -13.25 10.65 36.44
CA ALA A 12 -14.09 10.18 35.33
C ALA A 12 -14.29 11.27 34.26
N LYS A 13 -14.43 12.54 34.68
CA LYS A 13 -14.57 13.70 33.79
C LYS A 13 -13.27 13.94 33.00
N GLU A 14 -12.11 13.85 33.64
CA GLU A 14 -10.80 13.99 33.00
C GLU A 14 -10.52 12.87 31.99
N LYS A 15 -10.82 11.61 32.35
CA LYS A 15 -10.74 10.48 31.41
C LYS A 15 -11.67 10.67 30.20
N ALA A 16 -12.89 11.16 30.42
CA ALA A 16 -13.83 11.46 29.35
C ALA A 16 -13.34 12.59 28.43
N VAL A 17 -12.73 13.65 28.99
CA VAL A 17 -12.14 14.76 28.23
C VAL A 17 -10.93 14.29 27.40
N LYS A 18 -10.02 13.49 27.98
CA LYS A 18 -8.89 12.88 27.25
C LYS A 18 -9.37 12.01 26.10
N LYS A 19 -10.40 11.17 26.34
CA LYS A 19 -11.02 10.32 25.32
C LYS A 19 -11.68 11.16 24.21
N ALA A 20 -12.39 12.22 24.56
CA ALA A 20 -13.01 13.12 23.59
C ALA A 20 -11.99 13.87 22.73
N ARG A 21 -10.86 14.30 23.31
CA ARG A 21 -9.75 14.93 22.59
C ARG A 21 -9.09 13.95 21.61
N ALA A 22 -8.78 12.73 22.05
CA ALA A 22 -8.22 11.69 21.20
C ALA A 22 -9.16 11.32 20.03
N LEU A 23 -10.48 11.29 20.26
CA LEU A 23 -11.47 11.06 19.20
C LEU A 23 -11.53 12.20 18.18
N LYS A 24 -11.45 13.46 18.63
CA LYS A 24 -11.40 14.63 17.74
C LYS A 24 -10.12 14.66 16.89
N GLU A 25 -8.97 14.34 17.48
CA GLU A 25 -7.69 14.24 16.77
C GLU A 25 -7.72 13.11 15.73
N LYS A 26 -8.28 11.94 16.07
CA LYS A 26 -8.50 10.83 15.11
C LYS A 26 -9.42 11.24 13.95
N ALA A 27 -10.51 11.98 14.23
CA ALA A 27 -11.41 12.47 13.20
C ALA A 27 -10.76 13.52 12.29
N ALA A 28 -9.92 14.40 12.83
CA ALA A 28 -9.16 15.38 12.07
C ALA A 28 -8.09 14.71 11.18
N ASN A 29 -7.38 13.71 11.70
CA ASN A 29 -6.40 12.93 10.93
C ASN A 29 -7.07 12.13 9.80
N LYS A 30 -8.25 11.56 10.04
CA LYS A 30 -9.06 10.90 9.01
C LYS A 30 -9.43 11.85 7.87
N LYS A 31 -9.73 13.12 8.17
CA LYS A 31 -10.01 14.15 7.16
C LYS A 31 -8.77 14.59 6.37
N LYS A 32 -7.60 14.60 6.98
CA LYS A 32 -6.34 14.98 6.33
C LYS A 32 -5.70 13.83 5.53
N ASN A 33 -6.25 12.62 5.64
CA ASN A 33 -5.76 11.39 5.01
C ASN A 33 -4.25 11.16 5.26
N ILE A 34 -3.73 11.66 6.38
CA ILE A 34 -2.34 11.41 6.78
C ILE A 34 -2.33 10.03 7.45
N PRO A 35 -1.61 9.05 6.89
CA PRO A 35 -1.54 7.73 7.51
C PRO A 35 -0.89 7.87 8.89
N GLN A 36 -1.57 7.34 9.91
CA GLN A 36 -1.03 7.33 11.27
C GLN A 36 0.16 6.37 11.31
N VAL A 37 1.36 6.91 11.54
CA VAL A 37 2.64 6.16 11.42
C VAL A 37 2.94 5.34 12.68
N TYR A 38 2.58 5.84 13.86
CA TYR A 38 2.73 5.16 15.14
C TYR A 38 1.55 5.48 16.08
N SER A 39 1.33 4.67 17.11
CA SER A 39 0.25 4.88 18.08
C SER A 39 0.82 5.03 19.49
N MET A 40 0.64 6.19 20.11
CA MET A 40 1.12 6.40 21.48
C MET A 40 0.46 5.38 22.43
N PRO A 41 1.23 4.61 23.21
CA PRO A 41 0.71 3.69 24.22
C PRO A 41 -0.01 4.45 25.35
N GLU A 42 -0.80 3.72 26.14
CA GLU A 42 -1.45 4.32 27.31
C GLU A 42 -0.41 4.68 28.37
N GLN A 43 -0.47 5.93 28.86
CA GLN A 43 0.47 6.45 29.84
C GLN A 43 0.15 5.92 31.24
N THR A 44 1.16 5.36 31.89
CA THR A 44 1.10 4.82 33.25
C THR A 44 1.36 5.87 34.32
N GLY A 45 1.90 7.04 33.93
CA GLY A 45 2.20 8.15 34.83
C GLY A 45 3.62 8.11 35.40
N ASN A 46 4.41 7.08 35.06
CA ASN A 46 5.84 7.03 35.33
C ASN A 46 6.61 7.52 34.09
N PRO A 47 7.31 8.67 34.16
CA PRO A 47 7.98 9.26 33.01
C PRO A 47 8.99 8.33 32.31
N GLU A 48 9.72 7.52 33.07
CA GLU A 48 10.75 6.62 32.53
C GLU A 48 10.12 5.46 31.74
N ILE A 49 9.05 4.88 32.29
CA ILE A 49 8.33 3.76 31.67
C ILE A 49 7.59 4.24 30.42
N ASP A 50 6.92 5.39 30.52
CA ASP A 50 6.13 5.97 29.44
C ASP A 50 7.07 6.40 28.28
N SER A 51 8.18 7.08 28.58
CA SER A 51 9.16 7.49 27.55
C SER A 51 9.76 6.28 26.83
N LYS A 52 10.08 5.21 27.56
CA LYS A 52 10.62 3.98 26.96
C LYS A 52 9.58 3.30 26.05
N SER A 53 8.32 3.26 26.47
CA SER A 53 7.22 2.68 25.70
C SER A 53 7.00 3.46 24.39
N ASP A 54 6.99 4.79 24.48
CA ASP A 54 6.86 5.69 23.35
C ASP A 54 7.99 5.49 22.33
N LEU A 55 9.24 5.44 22.80
CA LEU A 55 10.40 5.22 21.93
C LEU A 55 10.39 3.85 21.25
N ASN A 56 9.96 2.80 21.96
CA ASN A 56 9.85 1.46 21.39
C ASN A 56 8.85 1.41 20.23
N GLU A 57 7.71 2.06 20.40
CA GLU A 57 6.66 2.11 19.37
C GLU A 57 7.13 2.91 18.14
N VAL A 58 7.79 4.05 18.37
CA VAL A 58 8.38 4.85 17.29
C VAL A 58 9.43 4.03 16.52
N GLN A 59 10.32 3.32 17.22
CA GLN A 59 11.30 2.42 16.58
C GLN A 59 10.64 1.27 15.81
N ALA A 60 9.55 0.69 16.34
CA ALA A 60 8.79 -0.35 15.65
C ALA A 60 8.17 0.17 14.35
N ALA A 61 7.59 1.38 14.38
CA ALA A 61 7.04 2.04 13.21
C ALA A 61 8.10 2.30 12.12
N PHE A 62 9.29 2.78 12.50
CA PHE A 62 10.39 2.97 11.57
C PHE A 62 10.84 1.65 10.92
N ARG A 63 11.01 0.59 11.72
CA ARG A 63 11.38 -0.74 11.19
C ARG A 63 10.31 -1.28 10.22
N LYS A 64 9.03 -1.12 10.54
CA LYS A 64 7.93 -1.51 9.64
C LYS A 64 7.98 -0.74 8.33
N ARG A 65 8.20 0.58 8.39
CA ARG A 65 8.30 1.43 7.20
C ARG A 65 9.50 1.08 6.34
N MET A 66 10.68 0.85 6.94
CA MET A 66 11.86 0.40 6.21
C MET A 66 11.62 -0.92 5.48
N LYS A 67 10.96 -1.90 6.13
CA LYS A 67 10.61 -3.18 5.48
C LYS A 67 9.67 -2.98 4.28
N MET A 68 8.63 -2.16 4.44
CA MET A 68 7.69 -1.86 3.35
C MET A 68 8.38 -1.14 2.18
N GLU A 69 9.25 -0.18 2.47
CA GLU A 69 9.98 0.56 1.45
C GLU A 69 10.99 -0.34 0.73
N ASN A 70 11.68 -1.22 1.47
CA ASN A 70 12.61 -2.17 0.86
C ASN A 70 11.88 -3.16 -0.06
N ALA A 71 10.70 -3.67 0.35
CA ALA A 71 9.87 -4.52 -0.50
C ALA A 71 9.38 -3.76 -1.75
N ARG A 72 8.99 -2.49 -1.60
CA ARG A 72 8.62 -1.64 -2.74
C ARG A 72 9.81 -1.42 -3.68
N PHE A 73 10.98 -1.14 -3.11
CA PHE A 73 12.21 -0.91 -3.87
C PHE A 73 12.60 -2.16 -4.66
N GLN A 74 12.55 -3.34 -4.03
CA GLN A 74 12.74 -4.62 -4.73
C GLN A 74 11.73 -4.74 -5.88
N ASN A 75 10.42 -4.64 -5.62
CA ASN A 75 9.42 -4.76 -6.69
C ASN A 75 9.53 -3.73 -7.82
N THR A 76 10.12 -2.55 -7.57
CA THR A 76 10.20 -1.46 -8.57
C THR A 76 11.51 -1.48 -9.36
N THR A 77 12.62 -1.85 -8.71
CA THR A 77 13.96 -1.79 -9.28
C THR A 77 14.42 -3.15 -9.82
N ASP A 78 13.84 -4.24 -9.30
CA ASP A 78 14.13 -5.59 -9.75
C ASP A 78 13.45 -5.83 -11.11
N SER A 79 14.17 -5.43 -12.15
CA SER A 79 13.80 -5.60 -13.56
C SER A 79 14.18 -6.99 -14.07
N GLU A 80 14.29 -8.01 -13.20
CA GLU A 80 14.80 -9.34 -13.59
C GLU A 80 13.75 -10.23 -14.30
N TYR A 81 12.47 -9.83 -14.31
CA TYR A 81 11.38 -10.67 -14.83
C TYR A 81 10.97 -10.28 -16.25
N TRP A 82 11.85 -10.47 -17.24
CA TRP A 82 11.53 -10.33 -18.67
C TRP A 82 12.14 -11.46 -19.48
N PHE A 83 11.44 -11.82 -20.56
CA PHE A 83 11.88 -12.80 -21.54
C PHE A 83 11.95 -12.14 -22.91
N ALA A 84 13.02 -12.39 -23.66
CA ALA A 84 13.18 -11.89 -25.01
C ALA A 84 13.47 -13.02 -26.00
N MET A 85 12.77 -12.99 -27.14
CA MET A 85 13.07 -13.81 -28.30
C MET A 85 13.76 -12.99 -29.37
N CYS A 86 14.92 -13.44 -29.82
CA CYS A 86 15.70 -12.78 -30.85
C CYS A 86 15.46 -13.46 -32.21
N PHE A 87 15.16 -12.64 -33.22
CA PHE A 87 15.02 -13.07 -34.61
C PHE A 87 16.08 -12.36 -35.46
N GLN A 88 16.53 -12.98 -36.56
CA GLN A 88 17.53 -12.38 -37.43
C GLN A 88 16.95 -11.22 -38.26
N THR A 89 15.63 -11.26 -38.52
CA THR A 89 14.94 -10.21 -39.28
C THR A 89 13.61 -9.85 -38.63
N ARG A 90 13.14 -8.63 -38.92
CA ARG A 90 11.80 -8.18 -38.50
C ARG A 90 10.69 -9.08 -39.08
N ALA A 91 10.83 -9.51 -40.34
CA ALA A 91 9.85 -10.38 -41.00
C ALA A 91 9.68 -11.73 -40.28
N GLN A 92 10.77 -12.33 -39.78
CA GLN A 92 10.70 -13.56 -38.99
C GLN A 92 9.92 -13.35 -37.68
N LYS A 93 10.21 -12.27 -36.96
CA LYS A 93 9.50 -11.92 -35.72
C LYS A 93 8.01 -11.69 -35.95
N GLU A 94 7.65 -10.92 -36.98
CA GLU A 94 6.25 -10.65 -37.30
C GLU A 94 5.50 -11.90 -37.75
N ALA A 95 6.13 -12.76 -38.57
CA ALA A 95 5.54 -14.02 -38.98
C ALA A 95 5.26 -14.93 -37.78
N PHE A 96 6.19 -15.02 -36.83
CA PHE A 96 6.01 -15.76 -35.58
C PHE A 96 4.86 -15.20 -34.74
N LEU A 97 4.83 -13.88 -34.50
CA LEU A 97 3.79 -13.24 -33.69
C LEU A 97 2.39 -13.39 -34.31
N ARG A 98 2.28 -13.31 -35.64
CA ARG A 98 1.01 -13.53 -36.35
C ARG A 98 0.57 -14.99 -36.31
N ALA A 99 1.50 -15.93 -36.47
CA ALA A 99 1.19 -17.37 -36.41
C ALA A 99 0.64 -17.79 -35.03
N MET A 100 1.10 -17.13 -33.96
CA MET A 100 0.65 -17.37 -32.59
C MET A 100 -0.54 -16.48 -32.16
N ASP A 101 -1.06 -15.63 -33.06
CA ASP A 101 -2.09 -14.63 -32.77
C ASP A 101 -1.73 -13.70 -31.57
N LEU A 102 -0.43 -13.44 -31.38
CA LEU A 102 0.11 -12.57 -30.33
C LEU A 102 0.38 -11.14 -30.82
N PHE A 103 0.32 -10.92 -32.14
CA PHE A 103 0.60 -9.61 -32.74
C PHE A 103 -0.36 -8.50 -32.26
N LEU A 104 -1.56 -8.88 -31.81
CA LEU A 104 -2.56 -7.96 -31.27
C LEU A 104 -2.22 -7.46 -29.86
N LEU A 105 -1.46 -8.25 -29.09
CA LEU A 105 -1.03 -7.91 -27.73
C LEU A 105 0.17 -6.93 -27.76
N GLY A 106 0.92 -6.90 -28.86
CA GLY A 106 2.03 -5.98 -29.07
C GLY A 106 3.13 -6.55 -29.98
N ASP A 107 4.20 -5.77 -30.13
CA ASP A 107 5.29 -6.08 -31.07
C ASP A 107 6.64 -6.37 -30.37
N LYS A 108 6.95 -5.69 -29.26
CA LYS A 108 8.24 -5.81 -28.56
C LYS A 108 8.11 -6.20 -27.10
N TYR A 109 7.18 -5.59 -26.39
CA TYR A 109 6.89 -5.89 -24.99
C TYR A 109 5.45 -6.39 -24.93
N LEU A 110 5.30 -7.61 -24.43
CA LEU A 110 4.03 -8.30 -24.29
C LEU A 110 3.84 -8.62 -22.81
N ASP A 111 2.61 -8.55 -22.33
CA ASP A 111 2.29 -9.07 -21.00
C ASP A 111 2.36 -10.60 -21.04
N GLY A 112 3.24 -11.18 -20.21
CA GLY A 112 3.42 -12.63 -20.13
C GLY A 112 2.16 -13.37 -19.65
N VAL A 113 1.30 -12.72 -18.86
CA VAL A 113 0.05 -13.31 -18.37
C VAL A 113 -0.98 -13.39 -19.51
N GLU A 114 -1.13 -12.32 -20.29
CA GLU A 114 -2.01 -12.32 -21.46
C GLU A 114 -1.53 -13.30 -22.53
N VAL A 115 -0.20 -13.39 -22.74
CA VAL A 115 0.39 -14.38 -23.65
C VAL A 115 0.09 -15.80 -23.16
N ALA A 116 0.23 -16.10 -21.87
CA ALA A 116 -0.04 -17.42 -21.30
C ALA A 116 -1.51 -17.81 -21.47
N GLU A 117 -2.44 -16.90 -21.19
CA GLU A 117 -3.87 -17.11 -21.41
C GLU A 117 -4.18 -17.41 -22.88
N LYS A 118 -3.61 -16.62 -23.80
CA LYS A 118 -3.81 -16.79 -25.24
C LYS A 118 -3.29 -18.14 -25.76
N LEU A 119 -2.20 -18.64 -25.17
CA LEU A 119 -1.60 -19.92 -25.52
C LEU A 119 -2.18 -21.10 -24.73
N GLY A 120 -3.08 -20.86 -23.77
CA GLY A 120 -3.66 -21.89 -22.91
C GLY A 120 -2.65 -22.52 -21.95
N ILE A 121 -1.63 -21.76 -21.52
CA ILE A 121 -0.59 -22.20 -20.61
C ILE A 121 -0.96 -21.75 -19.20
N ASP A 122 -1.01 -22.69 -18.26
CA ASP A 122 -1.20 -22.38 -16.84
C ASP A 122 0.12 -21.88 -16.24
N ILE A 123 0.06 -20.70 -15.60
CA ILE A 123 1.22 -20.07 -14.96
C ILE A 123 0.90 -19.76 -13.49
N PRO A 124 1.91 -19.77 -12.59
CA PRO A 124 1.69 -19.45 -11.18
C PRO A 124 1.14 -18.04 -10.99
N ASP A 125 0.11 -17.91 -10.14
CA ASP A 125 -0.42 -16.61 -9.76
C ASP A 125 0.60 -15.83 -8.91
N ALA A 126 0.74 -14.54 -9.20
CA ALA A 126 1.63 -13.63 -8.51
C ALA A 126 0.84 -12.44 -7.95
N ASN A 127 0.63 -12.42 -6.64
CA ASN A 127 -0.03 -11.29 -5.97
C ASN A 127 0.95 -10.13 -5.74
N ILE A 128 1.29 -9.44 -6.83
CA ILE A 128 2.09 -8.21 -6.79
C ILE A 128 1.12 -7.03 -6.74
N LYS A 129 1.20 -6.24 -5.67
CA LYS A 129 0.41 -5.02 -5.54
C LYS A 129 1.02 -3.92 -6.40
N TYR A 130 0.70 -3.90 -7.69
CA TYR A 130 0.99 -2.77 -8.55
C TYR A 130 0.30 -1.50 -8.04
N LEU A 131 0.80 -0.32 -8.43
CA LEU A 131 0.00 0.88 -8.24
C LEU A 131 -1.33 0.65 -8.96
N PRO A 132 -2.47 0.96 -8.31
CA PRO A 132 -3.77 0.78 -8.95
C PRO A 132 -3.78 1.51 -10.29
N ASP A 133 -4.44 0.93 -11.29
CA ASP A 133 -4.63 1.57 -12.59
C ASP A 133 -5.00 3.03 -12.38
N GLY A 134 -4.32 3.90 -13.13
CA GLY A 134 -4.56 5.33 -13.06
C GLY A 134 -6.05 5.59 -13.22
N LYS A 135 -6.69 6.17 -12.20
CA LYS A 135 -8.08 6.60 -12.35
C LYS A 135 -8.13 7.60 -13.48
N ILE A 136 -8.86 7.27 -14.54
CA ILE A 136 -9.16 8.22 -15.60
C ILE A 136 -9.88 9.40 -14.95
N ASP A 137 -9.27 10.57 -15.08
CA ASP A 137 -9.87 11.80 -14.59
C ASP A 137 -11.16 12.05 -15.37
N LYS A 138 -12.27 12.27 -14.65
CA LYS A 138 -13.60 12.45 -15.25
C LYS A 138 -13.65 13.66 -16.18
N ASP A 139 -12.80 14.66 -15.96
CA ASP A 139 -12.73 15.82 -16.83
C ASP A 139 -11.94 15.50 -18.10
N PHE A 140 -10.88 14.70 -18.01
CA PHE A 140 -10.14 14.22 -19.18
C PHE A 140 -10.95 13.23 -20.04
N ALA A 141 -11.78 12.39 -19.41
CA ALA A 141 -12.66 11.46 -20.11
C ALA A 141 -13.66 12.15 -21.06
N LYS A 142 -13.99 13.43 -20.81
CA LYS A 142 -14.91 14.21 -21.65
C LYS A 142 -14.29 14.65 -22.99
N PHE A 143 -12.97 14.58 -23.12
CA PHE A 143 -12.24 15.02 -24.31
C PHE A 143 -11.88 13.87 -25.26
N VAL A 144 -12.25 12.64 -24.91
CA VAL A 144 -12.07 11.46 -25.78
C VAL A 144 -13.41 11.19 -26.46
N GLU A 145 -13.58 11.74 -27.67
CA GLU A 145 -14.63 11.36 -28.64
C GLU A 145 -14.21 10.15 -29.46
#